data_AF-A0A1I2GV36-F1
#
_entry.id   AF-A0A1I2GV36-F1
#
_cell.length_a   1.000
_cell.length_b   1.000
_cell.length_c   1.000
_cell.angle_alpha   90.00
_cell.angle_beta   90.00
_cell.angle_gamma   90.00
#
_symmetry.space_group_name_H-M   'P 1'
#
loop_
_entity.id
_entity.type
_entity.pdbx_description
1 polymer ?
#
loop_
_entity_poly.entity_id
_entity_poly.type
_entity_poly.pdbx_seq_one_letter_code
_entity_poly.pdbx_strand_id
1 'polypeptide(L)'
;MLAGEGHEHTIWFFSAITPVSTIAFIVMLHICLMIGVLLVWMPAQTNGMNQLPRHMHPDGTAIMNTLIQIAGAIGMAVAVSVMTSGANHYMKTVAGEVGSPFTPAALTAGIQNAFLFVLSVAVAGAIVGLFIKRVKAA
;
A
#
# COMPACT_ATOMS: atom_id res chain seq x y z
N MET A 1 -34.85 -37.53 -34.39
CA MET A 1 -35.73 -36.42 -34.00
C MET A 1 -35.07 -35.76 -32.79
N LEU A 2 -34.26 -34.75 -33.08
CA LEU A 2 -33.30 -34.08 -32.19
C LEU A 2 -33.86 -32.70 -31.86
N ALA A 3 -34.08 -32.36 -30.58
CA ALA A 3 -34.25 -30.98 -30.09
C ALA A 3 -34.34 -30.92 -28.55
N GLY A 4 -33.59 -29.99 -27.93
CA GLY A 4 -33.67 -29.58 -26.51
C GLY A 4 -33.05 -30.59 -25.56
N GLU A 5 -32.06 -30.32 -24.70
CA GLU A 5 -31.73 -29.14 -23.91
C GLU A 5 -30.22 -29.21 -23.64
N GLY A 6 -29.43 -28.23 -24.07
CA GLY A 6 -27.97 -28.28 -23.92
C GLY A 6 -27.27 -26.93 -23.95
N HIS A 7 -28.01 -25.84 -23.81
CA HIS A 7 -27.52 -24.48 -24.03
C HIS A 7 -27.67 -23.58 -22.79
N GLU A 8 -27.50 -24.12 -21.59
CA GLU A 8 -27.61 -23.35 -20.35
C GLU A 8 -26.23 -22.93 -19.77
N HIS A 9 -25.13 -23.56 -20.21
CA HIS A 9 -23.83 -23.39 -19.55
C HIS A 9 -22.90 -22.36 -20.21
N THR A 10 -23.17 -21.91 -21.43
CA THR A 10 -22.29 -20.98 -22.16
C THR A 10 -22.57 -19.51 -21.81
N ILE A 11 -23.83 -19.16 -21.49
CA ILE A 11 -24.24 -17.83 -21.01
C ILE A 11 -23.70 -17.51 -19.61
N TRP A 12 -23.40 -18.53 -18.78
CA TRP A 12 -22.77 -18.34 -17.47
C TRP A 12 -21.33 -17.83 -17.57
N PHE A 13 -20.58 -18.29 -18.57
CA PHE A 13 -19.20 -17.83 -18.83
C PHE A 13 -19.15 -16.41 -19.40
N PHE A 14 -20.16 -15.97 -20.15
CA PHE A 14 -20.24 -14.59 -20.68
C PHE A 14 -20.66 -13.55 -19.62
N SER A 15 -21.32 -13.97 -18.53
CA SER A 15 -21.63 -13.11 -17.39
C SER A 15 -20.38 -12.69 -16.58
N ALA A 16 -19.27 -13.42 -16.73
CA ALA A 16 -18.04 -13.22 -15.95
C ALA A 16 -17.09 -12.14 -16.50
N ILE A 17 -17.36 -11.56 -17.67
CA ILE A 17 -16.56 -10.45 -18.22
C ILE A 17 -17.28 -9.14 -17.91
N THR A 18 -16.98 -8.62 -16.74
CA THR A 18 -17.45 -7.31 -16.26
C THR A 18 -16.27 -6.58 -15.60
N PRO A 19 -16.40 -5.27 -15.29
CA PRO A 19 -15.41 -4.48 -14.52
C PRO A 19 -14.99 -5.12 -13.18
N VAL A 20 -15.69 -6.18 -12.76
CA VAL A 20 -15.30 -7.13 -11.71
C VAL A 20 -13.91 -7.71 -11.94
N SER A 21 -13.47 -7.94 -13.19
CA SER A 21 -12.13 -8.48 -13.46
C SER A 21 -11.02 -7.49 -13.07
N THR A 22 -11.21 -6.19 -13.33
CA THR A 22 -10.26 -5.14 -12.93
C THR A 22 -10.24 -4.93 -11.42
N ILE A 23 -11.41 -4.98 -10.77
CA ILE A 23 -11.51 -4.87 -9.30
C ILE A 23 -10.89 -6.12 -8.65
N ALA A 24 -11.21 -7.32 -9.12
CA ALA A 24 -10.64 -8.57 -8.62
C ALA A 24 -9.12 -8.59 -8.79
N PHE A 25 -8.60 -8.09 -9.92
CA PHE A 25 -7.16 -7.94 -10.13
C PHE A 25 -6.50 -7.00 -9.11
N ILE A 26 -7.08 -5.81 -8.87
CA ILE A 26 -6.58 -4.87 -7.85
C ILE A 26 -6.64 -5.49 -6.45
N VAL A 27 -7.71 -6.19 -6.12
CA VAL A 27 -7.88 -6.88 -4.84
C VAL A 27 -6.83 -7.99 -4.68
N MET A 28 -6.60 -8.80 -5.71
CA MET A 28 -5.57 -9.85 -5.69
C MET A 28 -4.16 -9.27 -5.51
N LEU A 29 -3.83 -8.18 -6.22
CA LEU A 29 -2.57 -7.45 -6.01
C LEU A 29 -2.46 -6.93 -4.57
N HIS A 30 -3.54 -6.39 -4.02
CA HIS A 30 -3.56 -5.89 -2.65
C HIS A 30 -3.34 -7.00 -1.61
N ILE A 31 -3.98 -8.16 -1.78
CA ILE A 31 -3.77 -9.32 -0.92
C ILE A 31 -2.30 -9.78 -0.99
N CYS A 32 -1.75 -9.91 -2.20
CA CYS A 32 -0.35 -10.29 -2.38
C CYS A 32 0.61 -9.30 -1.70
N LEU A 33 0.34 -8.00 -1.85
CA LEU A 33 1.10 -6.93 -1.18
C LEU A 33 1.01 -7.05 0.35
N MET A 34 -0.17 -7.28 0.90
CA MET A 34 -0.35 -7.44 2.35
C MET A 34 0.38 -8.67 2.91
N ILE A 35 0.38 -9.78 2.18
CA ILE A 35 1.16 -10.97 2.55
C ILE A 35 2.65 -10.63 2.57
N GLY A 36 3.16 -9.94 1.54
CA GLY A 36 4.56 -9.51 1.49
C GLY A 36 4.94 -8.59 2.66
N VAL A 37 4.09 -7.63 3.00
CA VAL A 37 4.30 -6.74 4.15
C VAL A 37 4.37 -7.52 5.45
N LEU A 38 3.45 -8.47 5.68
CA LEU A 38 3.45 -9.30 6.89
C LEU A 38 4.71 -10.16 7.02
N LEU A 39 5.16 -10.76 5.91
CA LEU A 39 6.36 -11.59 5.87
C LEU A 39 7.64 -10.82 6.20
N VAL A 40 7.66 -9.51 6.02
CA VAL A 40 8.82 -8.65 6.35
C VAL A 40 8.67 -8.02 7.72
N TRP A 41 7.47 -7.53 8.06
CA TRP A 41 7.22 -6.74 9.26
C TRP A 41 7.51 -7.50 10.55
N MET A 42 6.95 -8.70 10.69
CA MET A 42 7.11 -9.52 11.90
C MET A 42 8.57 -9.91 12.17
N PRO A 43 9.32 -10.53 11.23
CA PRO A 43 10.70 -10.89 11.49
C PRO A 43 11.60 -9.67 11.67
N ALA A 44 11.31 -8.52 11.04
CA ALA A 44 12.04 -7.29 11.32
C ALA A 44 11.88 -6.85 12.78
N GLN A 45 10.65 -6.89 13.30
CA GLN A 45 10.37 -6.57 14.70
C GLN A 45 11.01 -7.57 15.66
N THR A 46 10.88 -8.88 15.39
CA THR A 46 11.47 -9.94 16.23
C THR A 46 13.00 -9.89 16.21
N ASN A 47 13.63 -9.74 15.04
CA ASN A 47 15.09 -9.63 14.93
C ASN A 47 15.63 -8.32 15.51
N GLY A 48 14.84 -7.23 15.48
CA GLY A 48 15.18 -5.99 16.16
C GLY A 48 15.26 -6.17 17.67
N MET A 49 14.30 -6.89 18.26
CA MET A 49 14.29 -7.17 19.70
C MET A 49 15.32 -8.22 20.13
N ASN A 50 15.57 -9.24 19.30
CA ASN A 50 16.58 -10.27 19.60
C ASN A 50 18.02 -9.74 19.61
N GLN A 51 18.26 -8.51 19.15
CA GLN A 51 19.56 -7.84 19.26
C GLN A 51 19.78 -7.17 20.63
N LEU A 52 18.78 -7.16 21.49
CA LEU A 52 18.82 -6.50 22.79
C LEU A 52 18.96 -7.54 23.93
N PRO A 53 19.80 -7.31 24.94
CA PRO A 53 19.84 -8.13 26.16
C PRO A 53 18.46 -8.26 26.83
N ARG A 54 18.14 -9.44 27.35
CA ARG A 54 16.81 -9.79 27.91
C ARG A 54 16.25 -8.78 28.91
N HIS A 55 17.11 -8.16 29.72
CA HIS A 55 16.70 -7.19 30.75
C HIS A 55 16.20 -5.86 30.18
N MET A 56 16.54 -5.51 28.93
CA MET A 56 16.09 -4.28 28.27
C MET A 56 14.92 -4.49 27.30
N HIS A 57 14.36 -5.71 27.18
CA HIS A 57 13.20 -5.94 26.31
C HIS A 57 11.99 -5.04 26.61
N PRO A 58 11.65 -4.73 27.88
CA PRO A 58 10.56 -3.80 28.18
C PRO A 58 10.79 -2.41 27.58
N ASP A 59 12.00 -1.86 27.76
CA ASP A 59 12.37 -0.54 27.24
C ASP A 59 12.47 -0.54 25.71
N GLY A 60 13.07 -1.58 25.13
CA GLY A 60 13.18 -1.75 23.69
C GLY A 60 11.81 -1.86 23.00
N THR A 61 10.87 -2.56 23.62
CA THR A 61 9.49 -2.67 23.11
C THR A 61 8.77 -1.32 23.18
N ALA A 62 8.94 -0.58 24.28
CA ALA A 62 8.39 0.76 24.41
C ALA A 62 8.93 1.70 23.32
N ILE A 63 10.24 1.72 23.09
CA ILE A 63 10.87 2.52 22.04
C ILE A 63 10.39 2.08 20.65
N MET A 64 10.31 0.78 20.37
CA MET A 64 9.84 0.29 19.07
C MET A 64 8.40 0.77 18.80
N ASN A 65 7.52 0.67 19.80
CA ASN A 65 6.14 1.11 19.68
C ASN A 65 6.03 2.63 19.47
N THR A 66 6.83 3.45 20.15
CA THR A 66 6.82 4.91 19.94
C THR A 66 7.37 5.29 18.57
N LEU A 67 8.45 4.65 18.11
CA LEU A 67 9.00 4.85 16.78
C LEU A 67 7.98 4.51 15.69
N ILE A 68 7.29 3.37 15.82
CA ILE A 68 6.23 2.97 14.86
C ILE A 68 5.08 3.98 14.88
N GLN A 69 4.64 4.44 16.05
CA GLN A 69 3.56 5.44 16.16
C GLN A 69 3.95 6.78 15.51
N ILE A 70 5.14 7.29 15.80
CA ILE A 70 5.64 8.54 15.23
C ILE A 70 5.82 8.41 13.72
N ALA A 71 6.46 7.33 13.26
CA ALA A 71 6.66 7.06 11.84
C ALA A 71 5.32 6.92 11.10
N GLY A 72 4.33 6.25 11.70
CA GLY A 72 2.98 6.11 11.13
C GLY A 72 2.26 7.44 11.02
N ALA A 73 2.32 8.28 12.05
CA ALA A 73 1.70 9.60 12.05
C ALA A 73 2.32 10.53 10.99
N ILE A 74 3.65 10.61 10.94
CA ILE A 74 4.38 11.43 9.96
C ILE A 74 4.13 10.90 8.55
N GLY A 75 4.24 9.58 8.35
CA GLY A 75 4.02 8.96 7.05
C GLY A 75 2.62 9.24 6.49
N MET A 76 1.59 9.11 7.34
CA MET A 76 0.22 9.41 6.94
C MET A 76 0.02 10.91 6.62
N ALA A 77 0.56 11.80 7.46
CA ALA A 77 0.45 13.25 7.23
C ALA A 77 1.07 13.67 5.88
N VAL A 78 2.27 13.15 5.57
CA VAL A 78 2.95 13.45 4.30
C VAL A 78 2.21 12.81 3.13
N ALA A 79 1.75 11.56 3.25
CA ALA A 79 1.00 10.89 2.18
C ALA A 79 -0.28 11.64 1.82
N VAL A 80 -1.06 12.08 2.82
CA VAL A 80 -2.28 12.88 2.61
C VAL A 80 -1.94 14.25 1.99
N SER A 81 -0.85 14.87 2.42
CA SER A 81 -0.39 16.14 1.85
C SER A 81 -0.06 16.00 0.36
N VAL A 82 0.71 14.98 -0.03
CA VAL A 82 1.05 14.69 -1.44
C VAL A 82 -0.20 14.37 -2.25
N MET A 83 -1.11 13.55 -1.72
CA MET A 83 -2.37 13.21 -2.37
C MET A 83 -3.21 14.47 -2.66
N THR A 84 -3.36 15.35 -1.65
CA THR A 84 -4.14 16.59 -1.75
C THR A 84 -3.49 17.56 -2.73
N SER A 85 -2.16 17.68 -2.69
CA SER A 85 -1.39 18.50 -3.63
C SER A 85 -1.57 18.01 -5.07
N GLY A 86 -1.49 16.70 -5.31
CA GLY A 86 -1.70 16.09 -6.63
C GLY A 86 -3.12 16.31 -7.16
N ALA A 87 -4.13 16.14 -6.31
CA ALA A 87 -5.53 16.41 -6.67
C ALA A 87 -5.75 17.89 -7.04
N ASN A 88 -5.19 18.80 -6.26
CA ASN A 88 -5.26 20.25 -6.53
C ASN A 88 -4.52 20.62 -7.83
N HIS A 89 -3.37 20.01 -8.09
CA HIS A 89 -2.62 20.26 -9.32
C HIS A 89 -3.39 19.83 -10.56
N TYR A 90 -4.00 18.63 -10.53
CA TYR A 90 -4.85 18.13 -11.61
C TYR A 90 -6.04 19.07 -11.90
N MET A 91 -6.63 19.67 -10.86
CA MET A 91 -7.74 20.60 -11.06
C MET A 91 -7.35 21.91 -11.73
N LYS A 92 -6.17 22.44 -11.40
CA LYS A 92 -5.63 23.64 -12.05
C LYS A 92 -5.38 23.44 -13.55
N THR A 93 -5.01 22.24 -13.97
CA THR A 93 -4.74 21.92 -15.38
C THR A 93 -5.97 21.59 -16.21
N VAL A 94 -7.01 21.00 -15.61
CA VAL A 94 -8.16 20.44 -16.36
C VAL A 94 -9.45 21.25 -16.24
N ALA A 95 -9.76 21.85 -15.09
CA ALA A 95 -11.08 22.46 -14.84
C ALA A 95 -11.10 23.99 -14.84
N GLY A 96 -9.95 24.66 -14.92
CA GLY A 96 -9.85 26.04 -14.44
C GLY A 96 -10.13 26.11 -12.93
N GLU A 97 -9.83 27.23 -12.28
CA GLU A 97 -9.74 27.35 -10.81
C GLU A 97 -11.03 27.06 -9.98
N VAL A 98 -12.11 26.57 -10.59
CA VAL A 98 -13.48 26.58 -10.01
C VAL A 98 -14.04 25.17 -9.71
N GLY A 99 -13.19 24.14 -9.62
CA GLY A 99 -13.60 22.75 -9.33
C GLY A 99 -13.30 22.29 -7.90
N SER A 100 -14.16 21.42 -7.32
CA SER A 100 -13.85 20.72 -6.06
C SER A 100 -12.75 19.67 -6.27
N PRO A 101 -11.70 19.62 -5.42
CA PRO A 101 -10.64 18.61 -5.52
C PRO A 101 -11.10 17.19 -5.14
N PHE A 102 -12.34 17.04 -4.67
CA PHE A 102 -12.94 15.76 -4.30
C PHE A 102 -13.70 15.08 -5.43
N THR A 103 -13.48 15.49 -6.69
CA THR A 103 -14.00 14.77 -7.84
C THR A 103 -13.28 13.42 -8.00
N PRO A 104 -13.95 12.35 -8.49
CA PRO A 104 -13.33 11.04 -8.67
C PRO A 104 -12.06 11.05 -9.51
N ALA A 105 -12.00 11.90 -10.54
CA ALA A 105 -10.83 12.05 -11.40
C ALA A 105 -9.66 12.73 -10.67
N ALA A 106 -9.90 13.81 -9.92
CA ALA A 106 -8.87 14.51 -9.15
C ALA A 106 -8.32 13.63 -8.02
N LEU A 107 -9.19 12.88 -7.33
CA LEU A 107 -8.78 11.92 -6.31
C LEU A 107 -7.92 10.80 -6.89
N THR A 108 -8.29 10.27 -8.06
CA THR A 108 -7.49 9.23 -8.73
C THR A 108 -6.09 9.75 -9.07
N ALA A 109 -5.97 10.96 -9.62
CA ALA A 109 -4.68 11.59 -9.92
C ALA A 109 -3.87 11.88 -8.64
N GLY A 110 -4.52 12.34 -7.57
CA GLY A 110 -3.89 12.53 -6.26
C GLY A 110 -3.35 11.23 -5.66
N ILE A 111 -4.16 10.16 -5.70
CA ILE A 111 -3.78 8.82 -5.23
C ILE A 111 -2.58 8.28 -6.02
N GLN A 112 -2.57 8.43 -7.35
CA GLN A 112 -1.43 8.01 -8.18
C GLN A 112 -0.13 8.73 -7.80
N ASN A 113 -0.18 10.05 -7.56
CA ASN A 113 0.97 10.81 -7.07
C ASN A 113 1.44 10.33 -5.69
N ALA A 114 0.51 10.06 -4.77
CA ALA A 114 0.83 9.51 -3.46
C ALA A 114 1.48 8.11 -3.55
N PHE A 115 1.02 7.25 -4.46
CA PHE A 115 1.65 5.94 -4.71
C PHE A 115 3.09 6.08 -5.23
N LEU A 116 3.35 7.01 -6.16
CA LEU A 116 4.71 7.28 -6.64
C LEU A 116 5.63 7.80 -5.52
N PHE A 117 5.10 8.66 -4.65
CA PHE A 117 5.84 9.14 -3.48
C PHE A 117 6.17 7.99 -2.53
N VAL A 118 5.19 7.17 -2.14
CA VAL A 118 5.40 6.02 -1.25
C VAL A 118 6.37 5.01 -1.88
N LEU A 119 6.27 4.76 -3.19
CA LEU A 119 7.21 3.92 -3.92
C LEU A 119 8.64 4.46 -3.85
N SER A 120 8.82 5.77 -4.00
CA SER A 120 10.13 6.43 -3.91
C SER A 120 10.73 6.29 -2.51
N VAL A 121 9.91 6.47 -1.46
CA VAL A 121 10.33 6.26 -0.06
C VAL A 121 10.67 4.79 0.20
N ALA A 122 9.88 3.85 -0.35
CA ALA A 122 10.15 2.42 -0.22
C ALA A 122 11.46 2.01 -0.90
N VAL A 123 11.74 2.54 -2.11
CA VAL A 123 13.01 2.32 -2.82
C VAL A 123 14.18 2.91 -2.04
N ALA A 124 14.06 4.14 -1.54
CA ALA A 124 15.10 4.75 -0.71
C ALA A 124 15.36 3.93 0.57
N GLY A 125 14.29 3.47 1.25
CA GLY A 125 14.38 2.60 2.41
C GLY A 125 15.03 1.25 2.10
N ALA A 126 14.70 0.64 0.94
CA ALA A 126 15.32 -0.59 0.49
C ALA A 126 16.82 -0.40 0.23
N ILE A 127 17.21 0.70 -0.45
CA ILE A 127 18.63 1.04 -0.68
C ILE A 127 19.37 1.19 0.64
N VAL A 128 18.84 1.99 1.57
CA VAL A 128 19.44 2.17 2.91
C VAL A 128 19.52 0.82 3.66
N GLY A 129 18.47 0.00 3.57
CA GLY A 129 18.41 -1.33 4.18
C GLY A 129 19.52 -2.27 3.69
N LEU A 130 19.91 -2.20 2.41
CA LEU A 130 21.01 -3.00 1.87
C LEU A 130 22.38 -2.63 2.47
N PHE A 131 22.53 -1.42 3.02
CA PHE A 131 23.76 -0.98 3.68
C PHE A 131 23.80 -1.26 5.19
N ILE A 132 22.71 -1.75 5.79
CA ILE A 132 22.69 -2.12 7.20
C ILE A 132 23.53 -3.39 7.41
N LYS A 133 24.72 -3.24 7.99
CA LYS A 133 25.57 -4.36 8.41
C LYS A 133 24.89 -5.16 9.52
N ARG A 134 24.84 -6.48 9.39
CA ARG A 134 24.43 -7.38 10.47
C ARG A 134 25.32 -7.18 11.70
N VAL A 135 24.76 -6.72 12.81
CA VAL A 135 25.41 -6.77 14.12
C VAL A 135 25.44 -8.23 14.56
N LYS A 136 26.60 -8.72 14.99
CA LYS A 136 26.70 -10.03 15.64
C LYS A 136 25.99 -9.94 16.99
N ALA A 137 24.92 -10.71 17.15
CA ALA A 137 24.30 -10.90 18.46
C ALA A 137 25.38 -11.42 19.43
N ALA A 138 25.56 -10.72 20.54
CA ALA A 138 26.44 -11.11 21.65
C ALA A 138 25.64 -11.92 22.68
#